data_AF-A0A427AUZ9-F1
#
_entry.id   AF-A0A427AUZ9-F1
#
_cell.length_a   1.000
_cell.length_b   1.000
_cell.length_c   1.000
_cell.angle_alpha   90.00
_cell.angle_beta   90.00
_cell.angle_gamma   90.00
#
_symmetry.space_group_name_H-M   'P 1'
#
loop_
_entity.id
_entity.type
_entity.pdbx_description
1 polymer ?
#
loop_
_entity_poly.entity_id
_entity_poly.type
_entity_poly.pdbx_seq_one_letter_code
_entity_poly.pdbx_strand_id
1 'polypeptide(L)'
;MELGQQMPPSRNLRCSVVVMRVTTDEMVVARDKTVYKDNWFDRLAIHHLSSAIEATTGMTNKKEGYEGFVAAAIMISKKFDTRAQQDLVIKSLQNAFPVAILTMIANAILTLKFQIKILLPPSTFSREYFAAFTTIFFPWLIGRCEVRKSEIKGKSEKNVVYIPKCRFLESTNCVGMCTNLCKIPSQKFIQDTLGMPVYMVPNFEDMSCEIIFGQQPPLDDPALKQPCYHKSCNDINPSM
;
A
#
# COMPACT_ATOMS: atom_id res chain seq x y z
N MET A 1 -32.76 -18.27 -68.01
CA MET A 1 -34.03 -17.53 -67.91
C MET A 1 -34.29 -17.30 -66.43
N GLU A 2 -33.76 -16.22 -65.88
CA GLU A 2 -34.02 -15.85 -64.49
C GLU A 2 -34.70 -14.49 -64.51
N LEU A 3 -35.90 -14.44 -63.93
CA LEU A 3 -36.77 -13.27 -63.94
C LEU A 3 -36.19 -12.18 -63.02
N GLY A 4 -35.67 -11.11 -63.63
CA GLY A 4 -35.53 -9.82 -62.97
C GLY A 4 -36.87 -9.09 -62.97
N GLN A 5 -37.35 -8.69 -61.79
CA GLN A 5 -38.46 -7.74 -61.67
C GLN A 5 -37.98 -6.44 -61.02
N GLN A 6 -38.27 -5.37 -61.74
CA GLN A 6 -37.83 -4.00 -61.53
C GLN A 6 -38.94 -3.21 -60.81
N MET A 7 -38.59 -2.50 -59.73
CA MET A 7 -39.38 -1.43 -59.05
C MET A 7 -39.69 -0.26 -60.02
N PRO A 8 -40.66 0.69 -59.79
CA PRO A 8 -40.92 1.49 -58.55
C PRO A 8 -42.45 1.86 -58.36
N PRO A 9 -42.95 2.84 -57.55
CA PRO A 9 -42.28 3.97 -56.89
C PRO A 9 -42.65 4.35 -55.44
N SER A 10 -41.77 5.25 -54.99
CA SER A 10 -41.63 6.08 -53.80
C SER A 10 -42.88 6.49 -53.01
N ARG A 11 -42.78 6.30 -51.68
CA ARG A 11 -43.41 7.18 -50.69
C ARG A 11 -42.36 7.64 -49.68
N ASN A 12 -42.27 8.96 -49.55
CA ASN A 12 -41.46 9.68 -48.57
C ASN A 12 -41.78 9.22 -47.16
N LEU A 13 -40.79 8.67 -46.44
CA LEU A 13 -40.81 8.65 -44.98
C LEU A 13 -39.62 9.45 -44.47
N ARG A 14 -39.94 10.55 -43.78
CA ARG A 14 -39.02 11.31 -42.94
C ARG A 14 -38.37 10.34 -41.94
N CYS A 15 -37.05 10.22 -41.96
CA CYS A 15 -36.29 9.63 -40.87
C CYS A 15 -36.40 10.55 -39.64
N SER A 16 -37.27 10.20 -38.70
CA SER A 16 -37.21 10.75 -37.36
C SER A 16 -36.02 10.12 -36.64
N VAL A 17 -34.95 10.89 -36.50
CA VAL A 17 -33.80 10.54 -35.64
C VAL A 17 -34.30 10.54 -34.19
N VAL A 18 -34.55 9.36 -33.64
CA VAL A 18 -34.71 9.20 -32.19
C VAL A 18 -33.32 9.35 -31.59
N VAL A 19 -33.02 10.57 -31.14
CA VAL A 19 -31.84 10.83 -30.31
C VAL A 19 -32.09 10.13 -28.98
N MET A 20 -31.59 8.90 -28.83
CA MET A 20 -31.44 8.29 -27.52
C MET A 20 -30.46 9.17 -26.73
N ARG A 21 -30.99 9.95 -25.80
CA ARG A 21 -30.19 10.49 -24.70
C ARG A 21 -29.76 9.31 -23.85
N VAL A 22 -28.59 8.75 -24.16
CA VAL A 22 -27.82 7.99 -23.20
C VAL A 22 -27.43 9.00 -22.14
N THR A 23 -28.22 9.08 -21.06
CA THR A 23 -27.74 9.65 -19.81
C THR A 23 -26.59 8.75 -19.38
N THR A 24 -25.37 9.18 -19.67
CA THR A 24 -24.18 8.71 -18.99
C THR A 24 -24.36 9.05 -17.53
N ASP A 25 -25.00 8.13 -16.81
CA ASP A 25 -24.91 8.05 -15.37
C ASP A 25 -23.46 7.63 -15.09
N GLU A 26 -22.56 8.62 -15.06
CA GLU A 26 -21.25 8.45 -14.46
C GLU A 26 -21.49 8.10 -12.98
N MET A 27 -21.61 6.80 -12.70
CA MET A 27 -21.35 6.26 -11.37
C MET A 27 -19.88 6.52 -11.05
N VAL A 28 -19.56 7.77 -10.71
CA VAL A 28 -18.51 8.04 -9.74
C VAL A 28 -19.02 7.35 -8.48
N VAL A 29 -18.58 6.10 -8.27
CA VAL A 29 -18.73 5.43 -6.99
C VAL A 29 -18.03 6.36 -6.00
N ALA A 30 -18.81 7.20 -5.32
CA ALA A 30 -18.37 7.95 -4.18
C ALA A 30 -17.97 6.90 -3.15
N ARG A 31 -16.69 6.52 -3.16
CA ARG A 31 -16.15 5.57 -2.19
C ARG A 31 -16.34 6.22 -0.83
N ASP A 32 -17.18 5.61 -0.01
CA ASP A 32 -17.42 6.07 1.34
C ASP A 32 -16.08 6.11 2.07
N LYS A 33 -15.68 7.31 2.52
CA LYS A 33 -14.38 7.50 3.17
C LYS A 33 -14.47 6.89 4.56
N THR A 34 -13.56 5.97 4.86
CA THR A 34 -13.55 5.32 6.16
C THR A 34 -13.22 6.35 7.24
N VAL A 35 -14.07 6.49 8.26
CA VAL A 35 -13.80 7.37 9.40
C VAL A 35 -12.96 6.61 10.43
N TYR A 36 -11.69 6.99 10.54
CA TYR A 36 -10.77 6.43 11.54
C TYR A 36 -10.85 7.22 12.85
N LYS A 37 -10.95 6.51 13.98
CA LYS A 37 -10.97 7.10 15.33
C LYS A 37 -9.72 6.67 16.09
N ASP A 38 -8.71 7.53 16.10
CA ASP A 38 -7.44 7.28 16.78
C ASP A 38 -7.58 7.42 18.30
N ASN A 39 -7.30 6.33 19.01
CA ASN A 39 -7.20 6.32 20.46
C ASN A 39 -5.87 6.98 20.92
N TRP A 40 -5.64 7.05 22.23
CA TRP A 40 -4.45 7.70 22.79
C TRP A 40 -3.13 7.02 22.37
N PHE A 41 -3.12 5.69 22.24
CA PHE A 41 -1.97 4.92 21.78
C PHE A 41 -1.72 5.14 20.29
N ASP A 42 -2.78 5.15 19.47
CA ASP A 42 -2.67 5.42 18.03
C ASP A 42 -2.04 6.79 17.79
N ARG A 43 -2.49 7.82 18.54
CA ARG A 43 -1.94 9.19 18.46
C ARG A 43 -0.47 9.24 18.85
N LEU A 44 -0.08 8.53 19.91
CA LEU A 44 1.31 8.43 20.33
C LEU A 44 2.18 7.76 19.24
N ALA A 45 1.70 6.66 18.67
CA ALA A 45 2.41 5.93 17.62
C ALA A 45 2.55 6.76 16.33
N ILE A 46 1.49 7.48 15.93
CA ILE A 46 1.52 8.41 14.81
C ILE A 46 2.52 9.54 15.06
N HIS A 47 2.51 10.14 16.25
CA HIS A 47 3.45 11.20 16.62
C HIS A 47 4.89 10.67 16.55
N HIS A 48 5.18 9.51 17.14
CA HIS A 48 6.51 8.92 17.13
C HIS A 48 7.04 8.67 15.71
N LEU A 49 6.23 8.04 14.84
CA LEU A 49 6.63 7.79 13.46
C LEU A 49 6.79 9.10 12.67
N SER A 50 5.91 10.08 12.90
CA SER A 50 6.00 11.39 12.26
C SER A 50 7.30 12.10 12.67
N SER A 51 7.62 12.16 13.97
CA SER A 51 8.87 12.73 14.46
C SER A 51 10.11 12.04 13.89
N ALA A 52 10.08 10.71 13.70
CA ALA A 52 11.19 9.99 13.06
C ALA A 52 11.37 10.39 11.59
N ILE A 53 10.27 10.63 10.87
CA ILE A 53 10.29 11.16 9.49
C ILE A 53 10.81 12.59 9.47
N GLU A 54 10.36 13.45 10.39
CA GLU A 54 10.82 14.84 10.50
C GLU A 54 12.33 14.89 10.81
N ALA A 55 12.81 14.09 11.76
CA ALA A 55 14.22 13.99 12.10
C ALA A 55 15.09 13.50 10.93
N THR A 56 14.53 12.67 10.04
CA THR A 56 15.25 12.10 8.90
C THR A 56 15.24 13.03 7.69
N THR A 57 14.14 13.74 7.46
CA THR A 57 13.91 14.56 6.27
C THR A 57 14.16 16.05 6.49
N GLY A 58 14.17 16.51 7.74
CA GLY A 58 14.21 17.92 8.11
C GLY A 58 12.93 18.70 7.76
N MET A 59 11.85 18.03 7.36
CA MET A 59 10.60 18.65 6.94
C MET A 59 9.55 18.55 8.03
N THR A 60 8.93 19.67 8.39
CA THR A 60 7.80 19.72 9.32
C THR A 60 6.54 20.18 8.60
N ASN A 61 5.37 19.88 9.17
CA ASN A 61 4.09 20.38 8.68
C ASN A 61 3.17 20.81 9.83
N LYS A 62 2.15 21.61 9.52
CA LYS A 62 1.23 22.17 10.52
C LYS A 62 0.05 21.25 10.88
N LYS A 63 -0.13 20.14 10.15
CA LYS A 63 -1.25 19.23 10.38
C LYS A 63 -0.88 18.25 11.50
N GLU A 64 -1.87 17.89 12.30
CA GLU A 64 -1.69 16.97 13.42
C GLU A 64 -2.20 15.56 13.09
N GLY A 65 -1.79 14.60 13.91
CA GLY A 65 -2.24 13.22 13.81
C GLY A 65 -1.94 12.60 12.44
N TYR A 66 -2.83 11.71 11.99
CA TYR A 66 -2.60 10.95 10.76
C TYR A 66 -2.58 11.85 9.51
N GLU A 67 -3.31 12.96 9.52
CA GLU A 67 -3.30 13.94 8.44
C GLU A 67 -1.93 14.60 8.29
N GLY A 68 -1.25 14.88 9.41
CA GLY A 68 0.14 15.34 9.42
C GLY A 68 1.11 14.32 8.84
N PHE A 69 0.93 13.05 9.19
CA PHE A 69 1.70 11.95 8.61
C PHE A 69 1.52 11.84 7.09
N VAL A 70 0.27 11.91 6.60
CA VAL A 70 -0.04 11.89 5.16
C VAL A 70 0.54 13.12 4.45
N ALA A 71 0.45 14.31 5.06
CA ALA A 71 1.05 15.52 4.52
C ALA A 71 2.58 15.40 4.38
N ALA A 72 3.26 14.79 5.36
CA ALA A 72 4.68 14.50 5.27
C ALA A 72 4.99 13.56 4.09
N ALA A 73 4.22 12.49 3.90
CA ALA A 73 4.37 11.57 2.78
C ALA A 73 4.22 12.28 1.41
N ILE A 74 3.24 13.18 1.27
CA ILE A 74 3.04 14.01 0.08
C ILE A 74 4.24 14.92 -0.18
N MET A 75 4.79 15.55 0.87
CA MET A 75 5.98 16.39 0.73
C MET A 75 7.19 15.58 0.25
N ILE A 76 7.39 14.38 0.82
CA ILE A 76 8.46 13.47 0.41
C ILE A 76 8.29 13.08 -1.06
N SER A 77 7.07 12.71 -1.48
CA SER A 77 6.82 12.28 -2.85
C SER A 77 7.01 13.40 -3.89
N LYS A 78 6.79 14.67 -3.49
CA LYS A 78 6.95 15.84 -4.37
C LYS A 78 8.39 16.32 -4.46
N LYS A 79 9.18 16.19 -3.38
CA LYS A 79 10.52 16.78 -3.30
C LYS A 79 11.67 15.83 -3.68
N PHE A 80 11.48 14.53 -3.51
CA PHE A 80 12.55 13.55 -3.69
C PHE A 80 12.25 12.62 -4.86
N ASP A 81 13.29 12.13 -5.54
CA ASP A 81 13.15 11.07 -6.52
C ASP A 81 12.83 9.72 -5.85
N THR A 82 12.38 8.75 -6.63
CA THR A 82 11.94 7.44 -6.15
C THR A 82 12.94 6.72 -5.24
N ARG A 83 14.25 6.80 -5.52
CA ARG A 83 15.25 6.10 -4.69
C ARG A 83 15.41 6.83 -3.36
N ALA A 84 15.57 8.15 -3.40
CA ALA A 84 15.67 8.98 -2.20
C ALA A 84 14.42 8.85 -1.32
N GLN A 85 13.22 8.78 -1.91
CA GLN A 85 11.97 8.50 -1.18
C GLN A 85 12.07 7.19 -0.38
N GLN A 86 12.49 6.10 -1.03
CA GLN A 86 12.60 4.80 -0.38
C GLN A 86 13.64 4.80 0.75
N ASP A 87 14.82 5.38 0.50
CA ASP A 87 15.92 5.41 1.46
C ASP A 87 15.57 6.25 2.70
N LEU A 88 14.90 7.40 2.50
CA LEU A 88 14.43 8.25 3.59
C LEU A 88 13.41 7.52 4.47
N VAL A 89 12.47 6.78 3.88
CA VAL A 89 11.50 6.00 4.65
C VAL A 89 12.19 4.86 5.41
N ILE A 90 13.09 4.11 4.78
CA ILE A 90 13.84 3.03 5.44
C ILE A 90 14.60 3.60 6.65
N LYS A 91 15.29 4.72 6.47
CA LYS A 91 16.02 5.38 7.55
C LYS A 91 15.09 5.90 8.65
N SER A 92 13.92 6.41 8.29
CA SER A 92 12.90 6.83 9.26
C SER A 92 12.36 5.65 10.08
N LEU A 93 12.13 4.49 9.44
CA LEU A 93 11.72 3.26 10.12
C LEU A 93 12.81 2.74 11.06
N GLN A 94 14.08 2.79 10.64
CA GLN A 94 15.22 2.43 11.50
C GLN A 94 15.32 3.37 12.71
N ASN A 95 15.15 4.67 12.52
CA ASN A 95 15.17 5.66 13.59
C ASN A 95 13.96 5.52 14.54
N ALA A 96 12.81 5.09 14.02
CA ALA A 96 11.62 4.83 14.83
C ALA A 96 11.76 3.56 15.69
N PHE A 97 12.62 2.61 15.30
CA PHE A 97 12.86 1.40 16.07
C PHE A 97 13.86 1.64 17.22
N PRO A 98 13.59 1.17 18.45
CA PRO A 98 14.53 1.32 19.56
C PRO A 98 15.90 0.74 19.25
N VAL A 99 16.96 1.54 19.41
CA VAL A 99 18.35 1.14 19.13
C VAL A 99 18.73 -0.14 19.86
N ALA A 100 18.31 -0.32 21.11
CA ALA A 100 18.58 -1.54 21.88
C ALA A 100 18.03 -2.80 21.19
N ILE A 101 16.82 -2.74 20.62
CA ILE A 101 16.21 -3.84 19.88
C ILE A 101 17.00 -4.10 18.58
N LEU A 102 17.37 -3.03 17.86
CA LEU A 102 18.19 -3.14 16.65
C LEU A 102 19.55 -3.80 16.95
N THR A 103 20.22 -3.40 18.04
CA THR A 103 21.50 -3.99 18.45
C THR A 103 21.35 -5.45 18.86
N MET A 104 20.30 -5.81 19.59
CA MET A 104 20.02 -7.20 19.96
C MET A 104 19.74 -8.08 18.74
N ILE A 105 18.88 -7.61 17.82
CA ILE A 105 18.54 -8.34 16.59
C ILE A 105 19.76 -8.44 15.68
N ALA A 106 20.51 -7.35 15.48
CA ALA A 106 21.73 -7.36 14.67
C ALA A 106 22.77 -8.34 15.23
N ASN A 107 22.99 -8.35 16.55
CA ASN A 107 23.89 -9.30 17.20
C ASN A 107 23.37 -10.74 17.07
N ALA A 108 22.08 -10.99 17.28
CA ALA A 108 21.49 -12.32 17.12
C ALA A 108 21.60 -12.83 15.67
N ILE A 109 21.26 -12.00 14.68
CA ILE A 109 21.37 -12.31 13.25
C ILE A 109 22.84 -12.53 12.86
N LEU A 110 23.76 -11.68 13.31
CA LEU A 110 25.19 -11.82 13.00
C LEU A 110 25.75 -13.11 13.59
N THR A 111 25.37 -13.45 14.82
CA THR A 111 25.81 -14.69 15.47
C THR A 111 25.24 -15.92 14.75
N LEU A 112 23.96 -15.89 14.35
CA LEU A 112 23.35 -16.96 13.54
C LEU A 112 23.96 -17.06 12.13
N LYS A 113 24.19 -15.94 11.44
CA LYS A 113 24.80 -15.90 10.10
C LYS A 113 26.27 -16.33 10.12
N PHE A 114 26.98 -16.06 11.21
CA PHE A 114 28.40 -16.42 11.36
C PHE A 114 28.57 -17.90 11.73
N GLN A 115 27.70 -18.43 12.60
CA GLN A 115 27.74 -19.86 12.97
C GLN A 115 27.13 -20.77 11.90
N ILE A 116 26.19 -20.27 11.11
CA ILE A 116 25.50 -21.04 10.09
C ILE A 116 25.61 -20.25 8.79
N LYS A 117 26.44 -20.70 7.84
CA LYS A 117 26.52 -20.17 6.46
C LYS A 117 25.23 -20.43 5.65
N ILE A 118 24.06 -20.39 6.28
CA ILE A 118 22.77 -20.73 5.69
C ILE A 118 21.78 -19.65 6.13
N LEU A 119 21.20 -18.97 5.14
CA LEU A 119 19.96 -18.21 5.29
C LEU A 119 18.84 -19.21 5.58
N LEU A 120 18.77 -19.70 6.83
CA LEU A 120 17.71 -20.63 7.23
C LEU A 120 16.38 -19.94 6.98
N PRO A 121 15.47 -20.55 6.18
CA PRO A 121 14.17 -19.95 5.94
C PRO A 121 13.46 -19.75 7.29
N PRO A 122 12.70 -18.66 7.48
CA PRO A 122 11.99 -18.42 8.72
C PRO A 122 11.16 -19.65 9.12
N SER A 123 11.00 -19.89 10.41
CA SER A 123 10.09 -20.95 10.87
C SER A 123 8.62 -20.56 10.64
N THR A 124 7.73 -21.54 10.57
CA THR A 124 6.27 -21.32 10.55
C THR A 124 5.83 -20.43 11.72
N PHE A 125 6.32 -20.75 12.91
CA PHE A 125 6.05 -19.98 14.12
C PHE A 125 6.42 -18.49 13.97
N SER A 126 7.61 -18.20 13.41
CA SER A 126 8.03 -16.82 13.18
C SER A 126 7.07 -16.09 12.23
N ARG A 127 6.69 -16.70 11.10
CA ARG A 127 5.74 -16.10 10.16
C ARG A 127 4.39 -15.79 10.79
N GLU A 128 3.84 -16.73 11.56
CA GLU A 128 2.56 -16.53 12.24
C GLU A 128 2.65 -15.46 13.33
N TYR A 129 3.76 -15.41 14.07
CA TYR A 129 4.02 -14.35 15.05
C TYR A 129 4.05 -12.97 14.39
N PHE A 130 4.77 -12.80 13.28
CA PHE A 130 4.82 -11.54 12.55
C PHE A 130 3.45 -11.11 12.03
N ALA A 131 2.67 -12.06 11.49
CA ALA A 131 1.30 -11.79 11.04
C ALA A 131 0.41 -11.34 12.20
N ALA A 132 0.38 -12.08 13.30
CA ALA A 132 -0.40 -11.75 14.49
C ALA A 132 0.02 -10.40 15.09
N PHE A 133 1.33 -10.20 15.31
CA PHE A 133 1.89 -8.95 15.80
C PHE A 133 1.47 -7.76 14.93
N THR A 134 1.49 -7.93 13.61
CA THR A 134 1.13 -6.86 12.69
C THR A 134 -0.33 -6.43 12.86
N THR A 135 -1.23 -7.40 13.02
CA THR A 135 -2.67 -7.13 13.23
C THR A 135 -2.99 -6.48 14.58
N ILE A 136 -2.09 -6.59 15.55
CA ILE A 136 -2.27 -6.00 16.88
C ILE A 136 -1.66 -4.59 16.93
N PHE A 137 -0.46 -4.41 16.35
CA PHE A 137 0.33 -3.20 16.57
C PHE A 137 0.21 -2.14 15.46
N PHE A 138 -0.06 -2.53 14.21
CA PHE A 138 -0.15 -1.60 13.08
C PHE A 138 -1.55 -1.17 12.60
N PRO A 139 -2.69 -1.52 13.23
CA PRO A 139 -3.99 -1.01 12.78
C PRO A 139 -4.10 0.52 12.69
N TRP A 140 -3.42 1.26 13.57
CA TRP A 140 -3.36 2.73 13.51
C TRP A 140 -2.74 3.25 12.21
N LEU A 141 -1.78 2.51 11.63
CA LEU A 141 -1.00 2.93 10.46
C LEU A 141 -1.70 2.54 9.16
N ILE A 142 -2.10 1.27 9.05
CA ILE A 142 -2.60 0.68 7.80
C ILE A 142 -4.09 0.38 7.82
N GLY A 143 -4.79 0.56 8.95
CA GLY A 143 -6.21 0.29 9.09
C GLY A 143 -6.52 -1.10 9.63
N ARG A 144 -7.80 -1.50 9.63
CA ARG A 144 -8.25 -2.80 10.15
C ARG A 144 -7.52 -3.95 9.43
N CYS A 145 -7.02 -4.89 10.22
CA CYS A 145 -6.26 -6.04 9.73
C CYS A 145 -6.89 -7.35 10.19
N GLU A 146 -6.80 -8.38 9.36
CA GLU A 146 -7.29 -9.73 9.62
C GLU A 146 -6.22 -10.76 9.24
N VAL A 147 -5.99 -11.76 10.10
CA VAL A 147 -5.05 -12.83 9.78
C VAL A 147 -5.76 -13.88 8.92
N ARG A 148 -5.19 -14.16 7.75
CA ARG A 148 -5.61 -15.22 6.83
C ARG A 148 -4.59 -16.35 6.79
N LYS A 149 -5.04 -17.50 6.31
CA LYS A 149 -4.18 -18.66 6.07
C LYS A 149 -3.68 -18.64 4.63
N SER A 150 -2.42 -19.00 4.40
CA SER A 150 -1.95 -19.43 3.09
C SER A 150 -1.31 -20.80 3.16
N GLU A 151 -1.14 -21.42 2.00
CA GLU A 151 -0.48 -22.70 1.89
C GLU A 151 0.97 -22.50 1.48
N ILE A 152 1.90 -22.84 2.39
CA ILE A 152 3.34 -22.82 2.14
C ILE A 152 3.85 -24.25 2.27
N LYS A 153 4.42 -24.79 1.18
CA LYS A 153 5.00 -26.14 1.15
C LYS A 153 4.02 -27.24 1.62
N GLY A 154 2.75 -27.13 1.22
CA GLY A 154 1.70 -28.10 1.57
C GLY A 154 1.20 -28.02 3.01
N LYS A 155 1.59 -26.98 3.76
CA LYS A 155 1.08 -26.72 5.12
C LYS A 155 0.31 -25.41 5.14
N SER A 156 -0.85 -25.44 5.77
CA SER A 156 -1.67 -24.24 6.00
C SER A 156 -1.14 -23.49 7.21
N GLU A 157 -0.74 -22.24 7.00
CA GLU A 157 -0.11 -21.38 8.02
C GLU A 157 -0.84 -20.03 8.09
N LYS A 158 -0.92 -19.42 9.28
CA LYS A 158 -1.55 -18.10 9.50
C LYS A 158 -0.56 -16.95 9.26
N ASN A 159 -0.03 -16.85 8.06
CA ASN A 159 1.09 -15.96 7.70
C ASN A 159 0.69 -14.77 6.81
N VAL A 160 -0.59 -14.60 6.47
CA VAL A 160 -1.08 -13.50 5.64
C VAL A 160 -1.85 -12.52 6.50
N VAL A 161 -1.52 -11.24 6.40
CA VAL A 161 -2.34 -10.15 6.95
C VAL A 161 -3.12 -9.51 5.82
N TYR A 162 -4.43 -9.65 5.87
CA TYR A 162 -5.35 -8.98 4.95
C TYR A 162 -5.85 -7.67 5.56
N ILE A 163 -5.78 -6.62 4.76
CA ILE A 163 -6.22 -5.28 5.10
C ILE A 163 -7.34 -4.95 4.11
N PRO A 164 -8.62 -5.09 4.51
CA PRO A 164 -9.74 -4.88 3.60
C PRO A 164 -9.74 -3.46 3.01
N LYS A 165 -9.26 -2.48 3.78
CA LYS A 165 -9.12 -1.10 3.34
C LYS A 165 -7.93 -0.44 4.00
N CYS A 166 -6.88 -0.24 3.21
CA CYS A 166 -5.60 0.28 3.66
C CYS A 166 -5.69 1.79 3.88
N ARG A 167 -5.56 2.21 5.14
CA ARG A 167 -5.67 3.63 5.54
C ARG A 167 -4.71 4.53 4.78
N PHE A 168 -3.47 4.10 4.58
CA PHE A 168 -2.46 4.89 3.87
C PHE A 168 -2.80 5.02 2.39
N LEU A 169 -3.21 3.93 1.75
CA LEU A 169 -3.60 3.92 0.33
C LEU A 169 -4.88 4.73 0.10
N GLU A 170 -5.87 4.61 0.99
CA GLU A 170 -7.10 5.41 0.95
C GLU A 170 -6.82 6.91 1.09
N SER A 171 -5.94 7.28 2.04
CA SER A 171 -5.64 8.70 2.32
C SER A 171 -4.79 9.36 1.23
N THR A 172 -3.81 8.63 0.69
CA THR A 172 -2.90 9.16 -0.34
C THR A 172 -3.46 9.03 -1.76
N ASN A 173 -4.33 8.03 -1.99
CA ASN A 173 -4.95 7.70 -3.27
C ASN A 173 -3.96 7.72 -4.46
N CYS A 174 -2.73 7.26 -4.23
CA CYS A 174 -1.63 7.33 -5.19
C CYS A 174 -0.82 6.03 -5.19
N VAL A 175 -0.76 5.40 -6.36
CA VAL A 175 0.03 4.18 -6.64
C VAL A 175 1.51 4.41 -6.33
N GLY A 176 2.06 5.55 -6.76
CA GLY A 176 3.46 5.91 -6.55
C GLY A 176 3.84 6.05 -5.08
N MET A 177 2.96 6.67 -4.26
CA MET A 177 3.21 6.78 -2.81
C MET A 177 3.07 5.43 -2.11
N CYS A 178 2.04 4.63 -2.43
CA CYS A 178 1.88 3.29 -1.87
C CYS A 178 3.10 2.40 -2.16
N THR A 179 3.59 2.41 -3.39
CA THR A 179 4.73 1.59 -3.81
C THR A 179 6.06 2.06 -3.21
N ASN A 180 6.34 3.36 -3.28
CA ASN A 180 7.66 3.89 -2.94
C ASN A 180 7.82 4.37 -1.50
N LEU A 181 6.73 4.65 -0.79
CA LEU A 181 6.78 5.08 0.62
C LEU A 181 6.27 4.02 1.59
N CYS A 182 5.46 3.06 1.14
CA CYS A 182 4.96 2.00 2.02
C CYS A 182 5.58 0.64 1.63
N LYS A 183 5.23 0.11 0.47
CA LYS A 183 5.55 -1.27 0.06
C LYS A 183 7.05 -1.55 0.01
N ILE A 184 7.80 -0.90 -0.89
CA ILE A 184 9.22 -1.22 -1.10
C ILE A 184 10.04 -0.97 0.18
N PRO A 185 9.91 0.19 0.86
CA PRO A 185 10.64 0.46 2.09
C PRO A 185 10.32 -0.53 3.20
N SER A 186 9.04 -0.86 3.41
CA SER A 186 8.64 -1.79 4.48
C SER A 186 9.13 -3.21 4.21
N GLN A 187 9.06 -3.68 2.96
CA GLN A 187 9.59 -5.00 2.59
C GLN A 187 11.10 -5.09 2.85
N LYS A 188 11.87 -4.07 2.42
CA LYS A 188 13.32 -3.99 2.70
C LYS A 188 13.60 -3.93 4.20
N PHE A 189 12.91 -3.04 4.92
CA PHE A 189 13.10 -2.89 6.36
C PHE A 189 12.85 -4.20 7.12
N ILE A 190 11.72 -4.86 6.87
CA ILE A 190 11.36 -6.12 7.55
C ILE A 190 12.35 -7.25 7.18
N GLN A 191 12.78 -7.32 5.92
CA GLN A 191 13.75 -8.32 5.48
C GLN A 191 15.16 -8.08 6.06
N ASP A 192 15.67 -6.87 5.95
CA ASP A 192 17.06 -6.53 6.25
C ASP A 192 17.28 -6.32 7.75
N THR A 193 16.28 -5.76 8.44
CA THR A 193 16.35 -5.45 9.87
C THR A 193 15.79 -6.57 10.72
N LEU A 194 14.65 -7.15 10.34
CA LEU A 194 13.94 -8.16 11.15
C LEU A 194 14.16 -9.59 10.65
N GLY A 195 14.87 -9.76 9.52
CA GLY A 195 15.21 -11.08 8.97
C GLY A 195 14.03 -11.84 8.36
N MET A 196 12.89 -11.17 8.12
CA MET A 196 11.66 -11.82 7.63
C MET A 196 11.38 -11.38 6.18
N PRO A 197 11.45 -12.29 5.20
CA PRO A 197 10.90 -12.04 3.87
C PRO A 197 9.43 -11.69 3.95
N VAL A 198 9.02 -10.68 3.21
CA VAL A 198 7.62 -10.28 3.13
C VAL A 198 7.31 -9.76 1.73
N TYR A 199 6.14 -10.17 1.22
CA TYR A 199 5.60 -9.66 -0.02
C TYR A 199 4.27 -8.96 0.25
N MET A 200 4.19 -7.68 -0.11
CA MET A 200 2.97 -6.88 0.04
C MET A 200 2.25 -6.79 -1.30
N VAL A 201 0.93 -7.01 -1.32
CA VAL A 201 0.11 -7.02 -2.53
C VAL A 201 -1.03 -6.01 -2.38
N PRO A 202 -0.82 -4.74 -2.75
CA PRO A 202 -1.89 -3.74 -2.74
C PRO A 202 -2.86 -3.98 -3.91
N ASN A 203 -4.14 -3.77 -3.66
CA ASN A 203 -5.17 -3.66 -4.67
C ASN A 203 -5.64 -2.19 -4.75
N PHE A 204 -5.38 -1.55 -5.89
CA PHE A 204 -5.65 -0.14 -6.09
C PHE A 204 -7.11 0.15 -6.49
N GLU A 205 -7.86 -0.88 -6.88
CA GLU A 205 -9.28 -0.77 -7.22
C GLU A 205 -10.16 -0.69 -5.97
N ASP A 206 -9.95 -1.57 -5.00
CA ASP A 206 -10.73 -1.62 -3.75
C ASP A 206 -10.00 -0.99 -2.54
N MET A 207 -8.76 -0.54 -2.73
CA MET A 207 -7.88 0.01 -1.70
C MET A 207 -7.47 -1.00 -0.62
N SER A 208 -7.62 -2.32 -0.86
CA SER A 208 -7.17 -3.37 0.04
C SER A 208 -5.66 -3.64 -0.11
N CYS A 209 -5.08 -4.39 0.83
CA CYS A 209 -3.68 -4.82 0.76
C CYS A 209 -3.49 -6.14 1.50
N GLU A 210 -2.65 -7.03 0.95
CA GLU A 210 -2.18 -8.23 1.63
C GLU A 210 -0.70 -8.11 2.00
N ILE A 211 -0.33 -8.61 3.17
CA ILE A 211 1.07 -8.72 3.61
C ILE A 211 1.34 -10.19 3.87
N ILE A 212 2.18 -10.80 3.03
CA ILE A 212 2.48 -12.23 3.05
C ILE A 212 3.85 -12.45 3.68
N PHE A 213 3.88 -12.91 4.92
CA PHE A 213 5.13 -13.21 5.61
C PHE A 213 5.71 -14.54 5.12
N GLY A 214 7.02 -14.56 4.90
CA GLY A 214 7.77 -15.70 4.37
C GLY A 214 7.93 -15.75 2.85
N GLN A 215 7.33 -14.81 2.11
CA GLN A 215 7.41 -14.76 0.66
C GLN A 215 8.36 -13.63 0.22
N GLN A 216 9.26 -13.94 -0.73
CA GLN A 216 10.09 -12.93 -1.36
C GLN A 216 9.26 -12.13 -2.38
N PRO A 217 9.46 -10.79 -2.47
CA PRO A 217 8.89 -10.02 -3.56
C PRO A 217 9.31 -10.61 -4.92
N PRO A 218 8.40 -10.73 -5.90
CA PRO A 218 8.75 -11.17 -7.24
C PRO A 218 9.69 -10.17 -7.91
N LEU A 219 10.57 -10.66 -8.80
CA LEU A 219 11.45 -9.80 -9.60
C LEU A 219 10.66 -8.81 -10.46
N ASP A 220 9.52 -9.26 -10.98
CA ASP A 220 8.64 -8.49 -11.84
C ASP A 220 7.30 -8.26 -11.13
N ASP A 221 7.26 -7.23 -10.29
CA ASP A 221 6.15 -6.97 -9.39
C ASP A 221 5.00 -6.21 -10.08
N PRO A 222 3.78 -6.81 -10.19
CA PRO A 222 2.65 -6.17 -10.85
C PRO A 222 2.25 -4.82 -10.25
N ALA A 223 2.45 -4.64 -8.93
CA ALA A 223 2.11 -3.39 -8.26
C ALA A 223 2.95 -2.19 -8.75
N LEU A 224 4.11 -2.45 -9.34
CA LEU A 224 5.02 -1.42 -9.86
C LEU A 224 4.72 -1.02 -11.31
N LYS A 225 3.86 -1.79 -12.00
CA LYS A 225 3.49 -1.54 -13.40
C LYS A 225 2.21 -0.74 -13.55
N GLN A 226 1.42 -0.61 -12.49
CA GLN A 226 0.14 0.05 -12.58
C GLN A 226 0.32 1.54 -12.87
N PRO A 227 -0.42 2.11 -13.84
CA PRO A 227 -0.33 3.52 -14.14
C PRO A 227 -0.82 4.33 -12.94
N CYS A 228 -0.15 5.44 -12.64
CA CYS A 228 -0.67 6.40 -11.67
C CYS A 228 -1.98 6.98 -12.21
N TYR A 229 -3.07 6.91 -11.44
CA TYR A 229 -4.32 7.59 -11.79
C TYR A 229 -4.03 9.09 -11.94
N HIS A 230 -4.05 9.59 -13.18
CA HIS A 230 -3.59 10.94 -13.52
C HIS A 230 -4.45 12.06 -12.89
N LYS A 231 -5.64 11.73 -12.36
CA LYS A 231 -6.58 12.71 -11.79
C LYS A 231 -6.36 13.03 -10.31
N SER A 232 -5.73 12.17 -9.50
CA SER A 232 -5.66 12.38 -8.04
C SER A 232 -4.33 12.94 -7.51
N CYS A 233 -3.28 13.08 -8.33
CA CYS A 233 -2.02 13.69 -7.91
C CYS A 233 -2.03 15.23 -7.97
N ASN A 234 -2.91 15.83 -8.77
CA ASN A 234 -3.00 17.28 -8.94
C ASN A 234 -3.91 17.97 -7.90
N ASP A 235 -4.84 17.24 -7.29
CA ASP A 235 -5.82 17.81 -6.35
C ASP A 235 -5.37 17.81 -4.88
N ILE A 236 -4.16 17.32 -4.58
CA ILE A 236 -3.57 17.44 -3.25
C ILE A 236 -2.99 18.85 -3.08
N ASN A 237 -3.89 19.82 -2.92
CA ASN A 237 -3.56 21.19 -2.57
C ASN A 237 -3.36 21.27 -1.03
N PRO A 238 -2.14 21.58 -0.53
CA PRO A 238 -1.85 21.61 0.91
C PRO A 238 -2.44 22.84 1.63
N SER A 239 -3.31 23.62 1.00
CA SER A 239 -3.92 24.83 1.56
C SER A 239 -5.41 24.68 1.81
N MET A 240 -5.79 23.94 2.86
CA MET A 240 -6.96 24.20 3.71
C MET A 240 -6.67 23.69 5.11
#